data_AF-Q8SVF5-F1
#
_entry.id   AF-Q8SVF5-F1
#
_cell.length_a   1.000
_cell.length_b   1.000
_cell.length_c   1.000
_cell.angle_alpha   90.00
_cell.angle_beta   90.00
_cell.angle_gamma   90.00
#
_symmetry.space_group_name_H-M   'P 1'
#
loop_
_entity.id
_entity.type
_entity.pdbx_description
1 polymer ?
#
loop_
_entity_poly.entity_id
_entity_poly.type
_entity_poly.pdbx_seq_one_letter_code
_entity_poly.pdbx_strand_id
1 'polypeptide(L)'
;MNTTHVPEPHRTEQHTENQRHWRKILDIAPIVSIAFPAAMYFIFDEDSFEGSLFLRFVTVLLPFSYSAVQYAVLLHTNRMPHNKPEGILQSMLYYTLNLLLLAFTIISILSIIAFTLDEWENNDDSLLYSITLPSFFIPLTYLLSVSCRLVPGQIGFTDTGINVLIDILILLFPRTALVSKESKHRLLYAVLFLLPILIRLLKEKYCPSGKSSLPTASWRVAVLALILILVFFAYTFMMCRSMVILNNHFGLLNKLKRVSAPSRSDK
;
A
#
# COMPACT_ATOMS: atom_id res chain seq x y z
N MET A 1 27.32 49.25 4.82
CA MET A 1 25.87 49.23 4.55
C MET A 1 25.36 47.88 5.04
N ASN A 2 24.84 47.81 6.27
CA ASN A 2 24.37 46.56 6.87
C ASN A 2 22.94 46.30 6.39
N THR A 3 22.77 45.34 5.48
CA THR A 3 21.45 44.75 5.20
C THR A 3 21.10 43.85 6.37
N THR A 4 20.29 44.36 7.29
CA THR A 4 19.64 43.58 8.35
C THR A 4 18.73 42.56 7.69
N HIS A 5 19.23 41.33 7.52
CA HIS A 5 18.45 40.20 7.06
C HIS A 5 17.44 39.87 8.16
N VAL A 6 16.22 40.37 8.05
CA VAL A 6 15.10 39.94 8.88
C VAL A 6 14.81 38.49 8.48
N PRO A 7 15.08 37.49 9.34
CA PRO A 7 14.73 36.12 9.02
C PRO A 7 13.20 36.04 8.92
N GLU A 8 12.65 35.61 7.78
CA GLU A 8 11.22 35.34 7.61
C GLU A 8 10.83 34.17 8.53
N PRO A 9 10.18 34.39 9.69
CA PRO A 9 9.93 33.33 10.66
C PRO A 9 8.71 32.49 10.28
N HIS A 10 7.88 32.95 9.34
CA HIS A 10 6.52 32.40 9.18
C HIS A 10 6.39 31.19 8.26
N ARG A 11 7.37 30.92 7.37
CA ARG A 11 7.22 29.82 6.40
C ARG A 11 7.54 28.44 6.98
N THR A 12 8.40 28.37 8.00
CA THR A 12 8.84 27.09 8.58
C THR A 12 7.82 26.50 9.53
N GLU A 13 7.14 27.31 10.34
CA GLU A 13 6.18 26.83 11.35
C GLU A 13 4.96 26.16 10.70
N GLN A 14 4.36 26.79 9.69
CA GLN A 14 3.19 26.25 9.00
C GLN A 14 3.48 24.90 8.32
N HIS A 15 4.69 24.73 7.76
CA HIS A 15 5.10 23.45 7.17
C HIS A 15 5.23 22.33 8.20
N THR A 16 5.74 22.63 9.40
CA THR A 16 5.90 21.64 10.46
C THR A 16 4.56 21.20 11.06
N GLU A 17 3.59 22.11 11.21
CA GLU A 17 2.26 21.79 11.72
C GLU A 17 1.49 20.90 10.74
N ASN A 18 1.50 21.25 9.44
CA ASN A 18 0.89 20.44 8.39
C ASN A 18 1.48 19.02 8.34
N GLN A 19 2.81 18.88 8.42
CA GLN A 19 3.44 17.56 8.44
C GLN A 19 3.03 16.74 9.67
N ARG A 20 2.90 17.38 10.83
CA ARG A 20 2.46 16.70 12.06
C ARG A 20 1.01 16.24 11.96
N HIS A 21 0.15 17.04 11.34
CA HIS A 21 -1.25 16.69 11.12
C HIS A 21 -1.38 15.49 10.17
N TRP A 22 -0.70 15.53 9.02
CA TRP A 22 -0.69 14.42 8.06
C TRP A 22 -0.16 13.13 8.68
N ARG A 23 0.90 13.23 9.51
CA ARG A 23 1.42 12.06 10.21
C ARG A 23 0.36 11.41 11.10
N LYS A 24 -0.34 12.19 11.93
CA LYS A 24 -1.42 11.66 12.80
C LYS A 24 -2.52 10.96 12.01
N ILE A 25 -2.92 11.50 10.85
CA ILE A 25 -3.93 10.88 9.98
C ILE A 25 -3.39 9.56 9.42
N LEU A 26 -2.16 9.57 8.88
CA LEU A 26 -1.54 8.39 8.29
C LEU A 26 -1.26 7.28 9.32
N ASP A 27 -1.08 7.63 10.59
CA ASP A 27 -0.88 6.67 11.67
C ASP A 27 -2.15 5.81 11.90
N ILE A 28 -3.35 6.40 11.85
CA ILE A 28 -4.61 5.66 12.04
C ILE A 28 -5.19 5.10 10.74
N ALA A 29 -4.80 5.65 9.60
CA ALA A 29 -5.34 5.31 8.28
C ALA A 29 -5.29 3.81 7.93
N PRO A 30 -4.26 3.01 8.29
CA PRO A 30 -4.26 1.57 8.02
C PRO A 30 -5.43 0.84 8.68
N ILE A 31 -5.70 1.16 9.95
CA ILE A 31 -6.78 0.53 10.72
C ILE A 31 -8.12 0.90 10.10
N VAL A 32 -8.34 2.19 9.83
CA VAL A 32 -9.60 2.66 9.20
C VAL A 32 -9.77 2.05 7.82
N SER A 33 -8.71 1.94 7.03
CA SER A 33 -8.72 1.35 5.68
C SER A 33 -9.07 -0.13 5.65
N ILE A 34 -8.86 -0.86 6.74
CA ILE A 34 -9.24 -2.27 6.88
C ILE A 34 -10.63 -2.40 7.52
N ALA A 35 -10.87 -1.65 8.60
CA ALA A 35 -12.10 -1.76 9.37
C ALA A 35 -13.32 -1.21 8.63
N PHE A 36 -13.16 -0.13 7.86
CA PHE A 36 -14.29 0.49 7.15
C PHE A 36 -14.89 -0.43 6.07
N PRO A 37 -14.12 -1.01 5.14
CA PRO A 37 -14.67 -1.97 4.18
C PRO A 37 -15.30 -3.20 4.86
N ALA A 38 -14.71 -3.69 5.95
CA ALA A 38 -15.30 -4.77 6.74
C ALA A 38 -16.64 -4.36 7.40
N ALA A 39 -16.73 -3.14 7.94
CA ALA A 39 -17.98 -2.62 8.49
C ALA A 39 -19.05 -2.47 7.42
N MET A 40 -18.69 -2.00 6.22
CA MET A 40 -19.61 -1.93 5.08
C MET A 40 -20.17 -3.31 4.74
N TYR A 41 -19.32 -4.35 4.71
CA TYR A 41 -19.76 -5.73 4.48
C TYR A 41 -20.75 -6.24 5.54
N PHE A 42 -20.60 -5.85 6.81
CA PHE A 42 -21.53 -6.27 7.86
C PHE A 42 -22.81 -5.45 7.97
N ILE A 43 -22.80 -4.20 7.49
CA ILE A 43 -23.96 -3.30 7.57
C ILE A 43 -24.94 -3.55 6.42
N PHE A 44 -24.40 -3.83 5.23
CA PHE A 44 -25.21 -4.00 4.03
C PHE A 44 -25.37 -5.49 3.70
N ASP A 45 -26.57 -5.86 3.28
CA ASP A 45 -26.83 -7.20 2.76
C ASP A 45 -26.01 -7.43 1.48
N GLU A 46 -25.62 -8.68 1.27
CA GLU A 46 -24.70 -9.08 0.19
C GLU A 46 -25.26 -8.69 -1.20
N ASP A 47 -26.57 -8.86 -1.41
CA ASP A 47 -27.29 -8.47 -2.63
C ASP A 47 -27.19 -6.95 -2.91
N SER A 48 -26.95 -6.13 -1.87
CA SER A 48 -26.77 -4.68 -2.03
C SER A 48 -25.49 -4.35 -2.78
N PHE A 49 -24.44 -5.16 -2.61
CA PHE A 49 -23.19 -5.01 -3.35
C PHE A 49 -23.35 -5.43 -4.80
N GLU A 50 -24.19 -6.42 -5.09
CA GLU A 50 -24.46 -6.86 -6.47
C GLU A 50 -25.07 -5.72 -7.31
N GLY A 51 -26.08 -5.05 -6.76
CA GLY A 51 -26.84 -4.02 -7.47
C GLY A 51 -26.24 -2.61 -7.43
N SER A 52 -25.25 -2.32 -6.58
CA SER A 52 -24.79 -0.94 -6.32
C SER A 52 -23.30 -0.73 -6.60
N LEU A 53 -23.00 -0.20 -7.80
CA LEU A 53 -21.65 0.28 -8.14
C LEU A 53 -21.11 1.31 -7.15
N PHE A 54 -21.98 2.17 -6.60
CA PHE A 54 -21.58 3.16 -5.61
C PHE A 54 -21.11 2.50 -4.31
N LEU A 55 -21.80 1.45 -3.85
CA LEU A 55 -21.42 0.71 -2.65
C LEU A 55 -20.08 0.00 -2.83
N ARG A 56 -19.89 -0.68 -3.98
CA ARG A 56 -18.60 -1.27 -4.35
C ARG A 56 -17.49 -0.23 -4.37
N PHE A 57 -17.74 0.90 -5.03
CA PHE A 57 -16.79 2.01 -5.14
C PHE A 57 -16.35 2.52 -3.78
N VAL A 58 -17.28 2.89 -2.90
CA VAL A 58 -16.96 3.42 -1.56
C VAL A 58 -16.17 2.40 -0.74
N THR A 59 -16.52 1.11 -0.86
CA THR A 59 -15.87 0.01 -0.14
C THR A 59 -14.41 -0.19 -0.56
N VAL A 60 -14.11 -0.12 -1.86
CA VAL A 60 -12.74 -0.25 -2.36
C VAL A 60 -11.96 1.07 -2.31
N LEU A 61 -12.64 2.22 -2.38
CA LEU A 61 -12.00 3.52 -2.50
C LEU A 61 -11.02 3.79 -1.36
N LEU A 62 -11.45 3.60 -0.12
CA LEU A 62 -10.64 3.92 1.05
C LEU A 62 -9.31 3.13 1.12
N PRO A 63 -9.31 1.77 1.09
CA PRO A 63 -8.08 1.00 1.19
C PRO A 63 -7.08 1.28 0.07
N PHE A 64 -7.56 1.39 -1.17
CA PHE A 64 -6.67 1.65 -2.31
C PHE A 64 -6.22 3.11 -2.40
N SER A 65 -7.05 4.06 -1.95
CA SER A 65 -6.62 5.46 -1.83
C SER A 65 -5.54 5.61 -0.78
N TYR A 66 -5.69 4.94 0.38
CA TYR A 66 -4.63 4.89 1.39
C TYR A 66 -3.33 4.35 0.77
N SER A 67 -3.39 3.22 0.07
CA SER A 67 -2.21 2.62 -0.56
C SER A 67 -1.58 3.56 -1.58
N ALA A 68 -2.37 4.16 -2.46
CA ALA A 68 -1.90 5.11 -3.48
C ALA A 68 -1.21 6.32 -2.84
N VAL A 69 -1.84 6.94 -1.84
CA VAL A 69 -1.30 8.08 -1.10
C VAL A 69 -0.01 7.69 -0.38
N GLN A 70 0.03 6.54 0.29
CA GLN A 70 1.21 6.12 1.03
C GLN A 70 2.41 5.91 0.11
N TYR A 71 2.23 5.25 -1.04
CA TYR A 71 3.31 5.08 -2.01
C TYR A 71 3.72 6.41 -2.65
N ALA A 72 2.78 7.33 -2.89
CA ALA A 72 3.10 8.67 -3.39
C ALA A 72 3.90 9.49 -2.37
N VAL A 73 3.57 9.38 -1.08
CA VAL A 73 4.32 10.01 0.02
C VAL A 73 5.73 9.39 0.13
N LEU A 74 5.85 8.06 0.03
CA LEU A 74 7.15 7.39 0.01
C LEU A 74 8.00 7.83 -1.20
N LEU A 75 7.39 7.95 -2.38
CA LEU A 75 8.06 8.44 -3.58
C LEU A 75 8.54 9.89 -3.40
N HIS A 76 7.68 10.77 -2.87
CA HIS A 76 7.99 12.17 -2.64
C HIS A 76 9.12 12.35 -1.62
N THR A 77 9.04 11.64 -0.48
CA THR A 77 10.07 11.69 0.56
C THR A 77 11.40 11.12 0.08
N ASN A 78 11.38 10.06 -0.75
CA ASN A 78 12.59 9.51 -1.34
C ASN A 78 13.25 10.50 -2.30
N ARG A 79 12.47 11.24 -3.10
CA ARG A 79 12.94 12.22 -4.10
C ARG A 79 13.50 13.53 -3.56
N MET A 80 13.56 13.74 -2.24
CA MET A 80 14.06 15.00 -1.70
C MET A 80 15.52 15.30 -2.12
N PRO A 81 15.89 16.57 -2.40
CA PRO A 81 17.19 16.91 -3.01
C PRO A 81 18.45 16.45 -2.24
N HIS A 82 18.34 16.32 -0.92
CA HIS A 82 19.43 15.86 -0.05
C HIS A 82 19.68 14.35 -0.13
N ASN A 83 18.87 13.61 -0.89
CA ASN A 83 18.95 12.16 -1.04
C ASN A 83 19.64 11.75 -2.36
N LYS A 84 20.51 12.59 -2.93
CA LYS A 84 21.22 12.21 -4.16
C LYS A 84 22.15 11.01 -3.89
N PRO A 85 22.02 9.90 -4.64
CA PRO A 85 22.88 8.74 -4.46
C PRO A 85 24.30 9.07 -4.94
N GLU A 86 25.33 8.64 -4.19
CA GLU A 86 26.73 8.90 -4.52
C GLU A 86 27.34 7.79 -5.40
N GLY A 87 26.88 6.55 -5.25
CA GLY A 87 27.38 5.39 -5.99
C GLY A 87 26.43 4.90 -7.10
N ILE A 88 26.99 4.25 -8.13
CA ILE A 88 26.22 3.68 -9.26
C ILE A 88 25.15 2.70 -8.76
N LEU A 89 25.53 1.74 -7.90
CA LEU A 89 24.60 0.73 -7.40
C LEU A 89 23.48 1.32 -6.52
N GLN A 90 23.82 2.31 -5.69
CA GLN A 90 22.82 3.05 -4.90
C GLN A 90 21.87 3.84 -5.80
N SER A 91 22.40 4.42 -6.89
CA SER A 91 21.64 5.15 -7.88
C SER A 91 20.65 4.25 -8.62
N MET A 92 21.10 3.08 -9.09
CA MET A 92 20.23 2.08 -9.70
C MET A 92 19.10 1.68 -8.72
N LEU A 93 19.44 1.31 -7.48
CA LEU A 93 18.45 0.92 -6.48
C LEU A 93 17.44 2.04 -6.19
N TYR A 94 17.92 3.29 -6.08
CA TYR A 94 17.08 4.47 -5.88
C TYR A 94 16.08 4.68 -7.03
N TYR A 95 16.55 4.62 -8.28
CA TYR A 95 15.66 4.80 -9.44
C TYR A 95 14.69 3.63 -9.60
N THR A 96 15.15 2.40 -9.42
CA THR A 96 14.27 1.20 -9.44
C THR A 96 13.19 1.30 -8.38
N LEU A 97 13.55 1.67 -7.15
CA LEU A 97 12.60 1.82 -6.06
C LEU A 97 11.58 2.93 -6.34
N ASN A 98 12.03 4.08 -6.85
CA ASN A 98 11.12 5.17 -7.23
C ASN A 98 10.15 4.75 -8.35
N LEU A 99 10.63 3.98 -9.32
CA LEU A 99 9.79 3.44 -10.40
C LEU A 99 8.76 2.45 -9.84
N LEU A 100 9.17 1.57 -8.92
CA LEU A 100 8.27 0.63 -8.24
C LEU A 100 7.20 1.35 -7.43
N LEU A 101 7.58 2.35 -6.62
CA LEU A 101 6.64 3.14 -5.83
C LEU A 101 5.62 3.85 -6.72
N LEU A 102 6.08 4.45 -7.83
CA LEU A 102 5.20 5.07 -8.82
C LEU A 102 4.24 4.04 -9.44
N ALA A 103 4.74 2.86 -9.81
CA ALA A 103 3.93 1.78 -10.35
C ALA A 103 2.88 1.31 -9.33
N PHE A 104 3.23 1.14 -8.05
CA PHE A 104 2.29 0.76 -7.01
C PHE A 104 1.20 1.82 -6.75
N THR A 105 1.54 3.12 -6.84
CA THR A 105 0.54 4.19 -6.82
C THR A 105 -0.44 4.05 -7.98
N ILE A 106 0.05 3.90 -9.21
CA ILE A 106 -0.79 3.77 -10.41
C ILE A 106 -1.67 2.52 -10.34
N ILE A 107 -1.10 1.37 -9.97
CA ILE A 107 -1.84 0.12 -9.81
C ILE A 107 -2.95 0.28 -8.77
N SER A 108 -2.66 0.90 -7.62
CA SER A 108 -3.69 1.14 -6.59
C SER A 108 -4.85 1.99 -7.12
N ILE A 109 -4.57 3.03 -7.91
CA ILE A 109 -5.61 3.87 -8.52
C ILE A 109 -6.43 3.08 -9.55
N LEU A 110 -5.76 2.32 -10.42
CA LEU A 110 -6.43 1.49 -11.42
C LEU A 110 -7.29 0.40 -10.77
N SER A 111 -6.85 -0.14 -9.64
CA SER A 111 -7.60 -1.14 -8.86
C SER A 111 -8.91 -0.60 -8.31
N ILE A 112 -8.98 0.68 -7.93
CA ILE A 112 -10.26 1.30 -7.52
C ILE A 112 -11.26 1.20 -8.65
N ILE A 113 -10.87 1.58 -9.87
CA ILE A 113 -11.73 1.54 -11.04
C ILE A 113 -12.08 0.09 -11.39
N ALA A 114 -11.07 -0.77 -11.48
CA ALA A 114 -11.25 -2.16 -11.90
C ALA A 114 -12.15 -2.94 -10.93
N PHE A 115 -11.87 -2.93 -9.63
CA PHE A 115 -12.66 -3.70 -8.67
C PHE A 115 -14.05 -3.14 -8.42
N THR A 116 -14.29 -1.85 -8.72
CA THR A 116 -15.64 -1.29 -8.74
C THR A 116 -16.46 -1.82 -9.91
N LEU A 117 -15.82 -2.01 -11.08
CA LEU A 117 -16.45 -2.50 -12.31
C LEU A 117 -16.59 -4.02 -12.36
N ASP A 118 -15.93 -4.74 -11.45
CA ASP A 118 -16.06 -6.19 -11.35
C ASP A 118 -17.46 -6.57 -10.89
N GLU A 119 -17.97 -7.68 -11.40
CA GLU A 119 -19.26 -8.23 -11.01
C GLU A 119 -19.08 -9.05 -9.73
N TRP A 120 -19.55 -8.51 -8.60
CA TRP A 120 -19.50 -9.20 -7.31
C TRP A 120 -20.72 -10.14 -7.23
N GLU A 121 -20.73 -11.17 -8.09
CA GLU A 121 -21.90 -12.05 -8.29
C GLU A 121 -22.16 -12.99 -7.11
N ASN A 122 -21.15 -13.30 -6.30
CA ASN A 122 -21.29 -14.24 -5.20
C ASN A 122 -20.84 -13.65 -3.86
N ASN A 123 -21.34 -14.23 -2.76
CA ASN A 123 -21.01 -13.82 -1.39
C ASN A 123 -19.49 -13.87 -1.11
N ASP A 124 -18.81 -14.82 -1.76
CA ASP A 124 -17.36 -14.95 -1.68
C ASP A 124 -16.61 -13.75 -2.29
N ASP A 125 -17.16 -13.09 -3.30
CA ASP A 125 -16.55 -11.92 -3.96
C ASP A 125 -16.71 -10.68 -3.07
N SER A 126 -17.89 -10.46 -2.51
CA SER A 126 -18.15 -9.38 -1.55
C SER A 126 -17.22 -9.47 -0.33
N LEU A 127 -17.05 -10.68 0.23
CA LEU A 127 -16.11 -10.92 1.32
C LEU A 127 -14.64 -10.77 0.86
N LEU A 128 -14.31 -11.19 -0.36
CA LEU A 128 -12.97 -11.05 -0.91
C LEU A 128 -12.59 -9.57 -1.02
N TYR A 129 -13.42 -8.74 -1.65
CA TYR A 129 -13.12 -7.34 -1.92
C TYR A 129 -13.25 -6.45 -0.70
N SER A 130 -14.19 -6.75 0.21
CA SER A 130 -14.44 -5.93 1.39
C SER A 130 -13.52 -6.27 2.56
N ILE A 131 -13.12 -7.53 2.71
CA ILE A 131 -12.38 -7.98 3.90
C ILE A 131 -11.01 -8.53 3.50
N THR A 132 -10.98 -9.56 2.66
CA THR A 132 -9.75 -10.31 2.39
C THR A 132 -8.69 -9.43 1.72
N LEU A 133 -9.10 -8.63 0.74
CA LEU A 133 -8.20 -7.83 -0.07
C LEU A 133 -7.59 -6.68 0.76
N PRO A 134 -8.37 -5.81 1.45
CA PRO A 134 -7.79 -4.80 2.34
C PRO A 134 -6.87 -5.41 3.40
N SER A 135 -7.26 -6.52 4.03
CA SER A 135 -6.43 -7.23 5.00
C SER A 135 -5.14 -7.81 4.41
N PHE A 136 -5.04 -7.99 3.10
CA PHE A 136 -3.82 -8.46 2.44
C PHE A 136 -2.89 -7.32 1.99
N PHE A 137 -3.44 -6.25 1.43
CA PHE A 137 -2.63 -5.19 0.79
C PHE A 137 -2.23 -4.06 1.73
N ILE A 138 -3.14 -3.60 2.60
CA ILE A 138 -2.86 -2.53 3.57
C ILE A 138 -1.65 -2.83 4.46
N PRO A 139 -1.46 -4.08 4.93
CA PRO A 139 -0.32 -4.41 5.78
C PRO A 139 1.02 -4.29 5.07
N LEU A 140 1.07 -4.69 3.81
CA LEU A 140 2.27 -4.61 2.99
C LEU A 140 2.68 -3.15 2.77
N THR A 141 1.69 -2.30 2.45
CA THR A 141 1.88 -0.85 2.35
C THR A 141 2.35 -0.25 3.68
N TYR A 142 1.67 -0.60 4.78
CA TYR A 142 1.99 -0.12 6.13
C TYR A 142 3.41 -0.50 6.57
N LEU A 143 3.78 -1.79 6.44
CA LEU A 143 5.10 -2.29 6.81
C LEU A 143 6.22 -1.67 5.97
N LEU A 144 5.99 -1.49 4.66
CA LEU A 144 6.97 -0.81 3.82
C LEU A 144 7.15 0.65 4.27
N SER A 145 6.10 1.31 4.75
CA SER A 145 6.22 2.69 5.18
C SER A 145 6.82 2.87 6.57
N VAL A 146 6.48 2.01 7.53
CA VAL A 146 6.86 2.17 8.94
C VAL A 146 8.18 1.48 9.24
N SER A 147 8.36 0.27 8.71
CA SER A 147 9.50 -0.56 9.08
C SER A 147 10.72 -0.36 8.17
N CYS A 148 10.52 0.24 6.99
CA CYS A 148 11.57 0.40 5.99
C CYS A 148 11.92 1.87 5.82
N ARG A 149 13.19 2.21 6.01
CA ARG A 149 13.74 3.48 5.54
C ARG A 149 14.24 3.29 4.13
N LEU A 150 13.63 4.00 3.19
CA LEU A 150 13.92 3.89 1.76
C LEU A 150 14.89 4.97 1.25
N VAL A 151 15.47 5.75 2.17
CA VAL A 151 16.39 6.85 1.85
C VAL A 151 17.76 6.31 1.41
N PRO A 152 18.31 6.75 0.26
CA PRO A 152 19.65 6.38 -0.21
C PRO A 152 20.73 6.50 0.86
N GLY A 153 21.64 5.52 0.91
CA GLY A 153 22.69 5.43 1.93
C GLY A 153 22.20 4.97 3.31
N GLN A 154 20.89 5.00 3.57
CA GLN A 154 20.27 4.55 4.83
C GLN A 154 19.15 3.54 4.57
N ILE A 155 19.21 2.87 3.41
CA ILE A 155 18.26 1.84 3.01
C ILE A 155 18.39 0.67 3.98
N GLY A 156 17.35 0.44 4.76
CA GLY A 156 17.39 -0.60 5.78
C GLY A 156 16.12 -0.64 6.62
N PHE A 157 15.97 -1.76 7.32
CA PHE A 157 14.95 -1.94 8.33
C PHE A 157 15.32 -1.13 9.58
N THR A 158 14.49 -0.17 9.98
CA THR A 158 14.80 0.80 11.05
C THR A 158 14.65 0.25 12.46
N ASP A 159 14.06 -0.92 12.57
CA ASP A 159 13.46 -1.40 13.80
C ASP A 159 14.35 -2.32 14.64
N THR A 160 13.90 -2.52 15.88
CA THR A 160 14.47 -3.46 16.85
C THR A 160 14.08 -4.91 16.56
N GLY A 161 14.78 -5.89 17.13
CA GLY A 161 14.47 -7.31 16.90
C GLY A 161 13.04 -7.74 17.26
N ILE A 162 12.44 -7.15 18.30
CA ILE A 162 11.04 -7.44 18.70
C ILE A 162 10.04 -6.98 17.63
N ASN A 163 10.33 -5.85 16.99
CA ASN A 163 9.49 -5.27 15.94
C ASN A 163 9.45 -6.18 14.69
N VAL A 164 10.55 -6.89 14.41
CA VAL A 164 10.59 -7.91 13.34
C VAL A 164 9.59 -9.02 13.57
N LEU A 165 9.45 -9.50 14.82
CA LEU A 165 8.50 -10.57 15.13
C LEU A 165 7.06 -10.12 14.89
N ILE A 166 6.74 -8.88 15.25
CA ILE A 166 5.43 -8.28 14.98
C ILE A 166 5.22 -8.13 13.46
N ASP A 167 6.24 -7.69 12.73
CA ASP A 167 6.15 -7.51 11.28
C ASP A 167 6.00 -8.84 10.53
N ILE A 168 6.72 -9.89 10.95
CA ILE A 168 6.55 -11.26 10.44
C ILE A 168 5.14 -11.75 10.73
N LEU A 169 4.61 -11.49 11.93
CA LEU A 169 3.26 -11.87 12.31
C LEU A 169 2.23 -11.16 11.40
N ILE A 170 2.41 -9.86 11.18
CA ILE A 170 1.61 -9.06 10.24
C ILE A 170 1.67 -9.67 8.81
N LEU A 171 2.82 -10.16 8.35
CA LEU A 171 2.96 -10.77 7.03
C LEU A 171 2.34 -12.18 6.93
N LEU A 172 2.30 -12.93 8.03
CA LEU A 172 1.86 -14.32 8.03
C LEU A 172 0.32 -14.45 8.05
N PHE A 173 -0.36 -13.61 8.83
CA PHE A 173 -1.81 -13.67 9.02
C PHE A 173 -2.65 -13.53 7.74
N PRO A 174 -2.37 -12.59 6.82
CA PRO A 174 -3.15 -12.49 5.59
C PRO A 174 -3.00 -13.73 4.70
N ARG A 175 -1.87 -14.44 4.78
CA ARG A 175 -1.66 -15.69 4.03
C ARG A 175 -2.53 -16.81 4.58
N THR A 176 -2.69 -16.90 5.90
CA THR A 176 -3.56 -17.92 6.50
C THR A 176 -5.02 -17.67 6.14
N ALA A 177 -5.43 -16.41 6.04
CA ALA A 177 -6.74 -16.04 5.51
C ALA A 177 -6.91 -16.52 4.06
N LEU A 178 -5.93 -16.26 3.18
CA LEU A 178 -6.01 -16.62 1.76
C LEU A 178 -6.07 -18.14 1.51
N VAL A 179 -5.44 -18.95 2.37
CA VAL A 179 -5.43 -20.43 2.26
C VAL A 179 -6.69 -21.06 2.85
N SER A 180 -7.43 -20.36 3.70
CA SER A 180 -8.61 -20.91 4.35
C SER A 180 -9.78 -21.04 3.37
N LYS A 181 -10.30 -22.27 3.23
CA LYS A 181 -11.46 -22.56 2.36
C LYS A 181 -12.78 -22.03 2.93
N GLU A 182 -12.87 -21.88 4.25
CA GLU A 182 -14.11 -21.50 4.92
C GLU A 182 -14.18 -19.98 5.12
N SER A 183 -15.29 -19.36 4.69
CA SER A 183 -15.54 -17.91 4.86
C SER A 183 -15.48 -17.46 6.31
N LYS A 184 -16.02 -18.25 7.25
CA LYS A 184 -15.98 -17.96 8.70
C LYS A 184 -14.57 -17.81 9.24
N HIS A 185 -13.66 -18.67 8.78
CA HIS A 185 -12.25 -18.62 9.17
C HIS A 185 -11.55 -17.40 8.56
N ARG A 186 -11.82 -17.08 7.29
CA ARG A 186 -11.31 -15.86 6.63
C ARG A 186 -11.66 -14.60 7.42
N LEU A 187 -12.90 -14.51 7.87
CA LEU A 187 -13.37 -13.39 8.69
C LEU A 187 -12.65 -13.32 10.03
N LEU A 188 -12.53 -14.44 10.74
CA LEU A 188 -11.78 -14.50 12.00
C LEU A 188 -10.34 -14.04 11.82
N TYR A 189 -9.65 -14.50 10.76
CA TYR A 189 -8.29 -14.09 10.47
C TYR A 189 -8.19 -12.59 10.16
N ALA A 190 -9.14 -12.03 9.41
CA ALA A 190 -9.15 -10.60 9.12
C ALA A 190 -9.32 -9.72 10.38
N VAL A 191 -10.13 -10.17 11.34
CA VAL A 191 -10.27 -9.48 12.64
C VAL A 191 -9.01 -9.65 13.49
N LEU A 192 -8.50 -10.87 13.62
CA LEU A 192 -7.26 -11.15 14.38
C LEU A 192 -6.08 -10.38 13.80
N PHE A 193 -6.07 -10.14 12.49
CA PHE A 193 -5.05 -9.39 11.79
C PHE A 193 -4.96 -7.90 12.22
N LEU A 194 -6.07 -7.31 12.67
CA LEU A 194 -6.06 -5.94 13.21
C LEU A 194 -5.24 -5.83 14.51
N LEU A 195 -5.14 -6.91 15.29
CA LEU A 195 -4.43 -6.89 16.59
C LEU A 195 -2.92 -6.64 16.42
N PRO A 196 -2.16 -7.38 15.57
CA PRO A 196 -0.76 -7.07 15.30
C PRO A 196 -0.52 -5.64 14.80
N ILE A 197 -1.34 -5.11 13.87
CA ILE A 197 -1.23 -3.72 13.42
C ILE A 197 -1.45 -2.77 14.59
N LEU A 198 -2.49 -2.99 15.39
CA LEU A 198 -2.80 -2.12 16.52
C LEU A 198 -1.68 -2.15 17.57
N ILE A 199 -1.17 -3.33 17.93
CA ILE A 199 -0.02 -3.49 18.85
C ILE A 199 1.18 -2.74 18.30
N ARG A 200 1.44 -2.86 16.99
CA ARG A 200 2.54 -2.17 16.31
C ARG A 200 2.40 -0.66 16.39
N LEU A 201 1.21 -0.15 16.08
CA LEU A 201 0.88 1.27 16.10
C LEU A 201 0.97 1.86 17.52
N LEU A 202 0.41 1.17 18.50
CA LEU A 202 0.48 1.57 19.91
C LEU A 202 1.94 1.59 20.38
N LYS A 203 2.73 0.58 20.02
CA LYS A 203 4.15 0.53 20.37
C LYS A 203 4.91 1.69 19.76
N GLU A 204 4.69 2.01 18.48
CA GLU A 204 5.33 3.16 17.84
C GLU A 204 4.98 4.49 18.52
N LYS A 205 3.73 4.63 18.96
CA LYS A 205 3.24 5.83 19.64
C LYS A 205 3.75 5.98 21.08
N TYR A 206 3.72 4.92 21.88
CA TYR A 206 4.01 4.96 23.32
C TYR A 206 5.44 4.57 23.67
N CYS A 207 6.10 3.78 22.82
CA CYS A 207 7.47 3.29 23.02
C CYS A 207 8.27 3.46 21.73
N PRO A 208 8.47 4.71 21.24
CA PRO A 208 9.19 4.96 20.01
C PRO A 208 10.59 4.35 20.13
N SER A 209 10.88 3.35 19.29
CA SER A 209 12.19 2.73 19.30
C SER A 209 13.22 3.77 18.88
N GLY A 210 14.23 4.01 19.73
CA GLY A 210 15.37 4.83 19.36
C GLY A 210 15.98 4.30 18.06
N LYS A 211 16.16 5.18 17.07
CA LYS A 211 16.79 4.82 15.80
C LYS A 211 18.21 4.35 16.11
N SER A 212 18.45 3.04 16.04
CA SER A 212 19.79 2.51 16.30
C SER A 212 20.73 2.94 15.17
N SER A 213 21.82 3.61 15.50
CA SER A 213 22.92 3.93 14.56
C SER A 213 23.84 2.73 14.29
N LEU A 214 23.54 1.56 14.87
CA LEU A 214 24.30 0.34 14.69
C LEU A 214 24.42 -0.03 13.20
N PRO A 215 25.57 -0.55 12.76
CA PRO A 215 25.78 -1.00 11.39
C PRO A 215 24.67 -1.94 10.96
N THR A 216 24.23 -1.82 9.70
CA THR A 216 23.09 -2.54 9.15
C THR A 216 23.35 -4.05 9.21
N ALA A 217 22.87 -4.70 10.27
CA ALA A 217 22.97 -6.14 10.41
C ALA A 217 22.33 -6.83 9.18
N SER A 218 22.97 -7.85 8.61
CA SER A 218 22.54 -8.48 7.35
C SER A 218 21.08 -8.96 7.38
N TRP A 219 20.58 -9.38 8.55
CA TRP A 219 19.18 -9.79 8.71
C TRP A 219 18.19 -8.65 8.45
N ARG A 220 18.54 -7.38 8.73
CA ARG A 220 17.69 -6.21 8.44
C ARG A 220 17.49 -6.03 6.94
N VAL A 221 18.56 -6.22 6.17
CA VAL A 221 18.52 -6.18 4.71
C VAL A 221 17.67 -7.34 4.17
N ALA A 222 17.80 -8.54 4.76
CA ALA A 222 16.99 -9.69 4.38
C ALA A 222 15.49 -9.47 4.62
N VAL A 223 15.11 -8.89 5.76
CA VAL A 223 13.70 -8.55 6.08
C VAL A 223 13.16 -7.49 5.11
N LEU A 224 13.93 -6.44 4.84
CA LEU A 224 13.57 -5.42 3.86
C LEU A 224 13.35 -6.05 2.47
N ALA A 225 14.28 -6.87 2.01
CA ALA A 225 14.19 -7.56 0.72
C ALA A 225 12.95 -8.46 0.66
N LEU A 226 12.67 -9.20 1.74
CA LEU A 226 11.48 -10.03 1.85
C LEU A 226 10.19 -9.20 1.73
N ILE A 227 10.07 -8.08 2.46
CA ILE A 227 8.90 -7.19 2.38
C ILE A 227 8.75 -6.66 0.94
N LEU A 228 9.82 -6.17 0.33
CA LEU A 228 9.80 -5.64 -1.04
C LEU A 228 9.37 -6.70 -2.06
N ILE A 229 9.90 -7.92 -1.96
CA ILE A 229 9.53 -9.04 -2.83
C ILE A 229 8.04 -9.36 -2.68
N LEU A 230 7.52 -9.39 -1.45
CA LEU A 230 6.11 -9.66 -1.21
C LEU A 230 5.20 -8.56 -1.75
N VAL A 231 5.55 -7.29 -1.53
CA VAL A 231 4.85 -6.14 -2.11
C VAL A 231 4.86 -6.26 -3.63
N PHE A 232 6.00 -6.55 -4.24
CA PHE A 232 6.13 -6.69 -5.69
C PHE A 232 5.20 -7.78 -6.24
N PHE A 233 5.18 -8.97 -5.64
CA PHE A 233 4.30 -10.05 -6.08
C PHE A 233 2.82 -9.72 -5.86
N ALA A 234 2.47 -9.15 -4.71
CA ALA A 234 1.11 -8.73 -4.39
C ALA A 234 0.59 -7.72 -5.44
N TYR A 235 1.38 -6.69 -5.74
CA TYR A 235 1.00 -5.65 -6.69
C TYR A 235 1.00 -6.14 -8.14
N THR A 236 1.90 -7.07 -8.49
CA THR A 236 1.85 -7.74 -9.80
C THR A 236 0.55 -8.52 -9.95
N PHE A 237 0.16 -9.29 -8.94
CA PHE A 237 -1.11 -10.02 -8.93
C PHE A 237 -2.31 -9.06 -9.03
N MET A 238 -2.29 -7.96 -8.25
CA MET A 238 -3.32 -6.93 -8.30
C MET A 238 -3.44 -6.34 -9.71
N MET A 239 -2.31 -5.92 -10.31
CA MET A 239 -2.28 -5.38 -11.67
C MET A 239 -2.83 -6.37 -12.69
N CYS A 240 -2.45 -7.64 -12.63
CA CYS A 240 -2.97 -8.68 -13.51
C CYS A 240 -4.49 -8.81 -13.38
N ARG A 241 -5.01 -8.89 -12.15
CA ARG A 241 -6.45 -8.96 -11.88
C ARG A 241 -7.18 -7.73 -12.43
N SER A 242 -6.71 -6.54 -12.11
CA SER A 242 -7.32 -5.28 -12.57
C SER A 242 -7.32 -5.17 -14.09
N MET A 243 -6.24 -5.56 -14.76
CA MET A 243 -6.16 -5.56 -16.22
C MET A 243 -7.12 -6.56 -16.86
N VAL A 244 -7.31 -7.75 -16.28
CA VAL A 244 -8.31 -8.73 -16.75
C VAL A 244 -9.72 -8.16 -16.63
N ILE A 245 -10.06 -7.56 -15.49
CA ILE A 245 -11.39 -6.97 -15.26
C ILE A 245 -11.65 -5.83 -16.25
N LEU A 246 -10.72 -4.87 -16.35
CA LEU A 246 -10.83 -3.75 -17.29
C LEU A 246 -10.89 -4.23 -18.74
N ASN A 247 -10.15 -5.29 -19.09
CA ASN A 247 -10.22 -5.87 -20.41
C ASN A 247 -11.58 -6.50 -20.71
N ASN A 248 -12.14 -7.27 -19.78
CA ASN A 248 -13.44 -7.90 -19.94
C ASN A 248 -14.54 -6.85 -20.10
N HIS A 249 -14.47 -5.77 -19.31
CA HIS A 249 -15.48 -4.72 -19.33
C HIS A 249 -15.40 -3.82 -20.58
N PHE A 250 -14.20 -3.39 -20.99
CA PHE A 250 -14.03 -2.44 -22.11
C PHE A 250 -13.65 -3.07 -23.45
N GLY A 251 -13.34 -4.37 -23.47
CA GLY A 251 -12.78 -5.07 -24.63
C GLY A 251 -11.43 -4.50 -25.08
N LEU A 252 -10.60 -3.98 -24.15
CA LEU A 252 -9.37 -3.26 -24.47
C LEU A 252 -8.38 -4.09 -25.30
N LEU A 253 -8.14 -5.36 -24.94
CA LEU A 253 -7.27 -6.27 -25.70
C LEU A 253 -7.86 -6.58 -27.07
N ASN A 254 -9.17 -6.73 -27.19
CA ASN A 254 -9.83 -6.95 -28.47
C ASN A 254 -9.67 -5.74 -29.39
N LYS A 255 -9.78 -4.52 -28.84
CA LYS A 255 -9.52 -3.28 -29.59
C LYS A 255 -8.05 -3.15 -29.98
N LEU A 256 -7.11 -3.38 -29.06
CA LEU A 256 -5.67 -3.36 -29.33
C LEU A 256 -5.28 -4.38 -30.41
N LYS A 257 -5.83 -5.59 -30.35
CA LYS A 257 -5.58 -6.65 -31.35
C LYS A 257 -6.09 -6.28 -32.75
N ARG A 258 -7.20 -5.53 -32.85
CA ARG A 258 -7.70 -5.03 -34.14
C ARG A 258 -6.81 -3.92 -34.71
N VAL A 259 -6.22 -3.09 -33.86
CA VAL A 259 -5.31 -2.00 -34.29
C VAL A 259 -3.94 -2.53 -34.68
N SER A 260 -3.44 -3.58 -34.02
CA SER A 260 -2.14 -4.18 -34.33
C SER A 260 -2.17 -5.18 -35.48
N ALA A 261 -3.35 -5.68 -35.87
CA ALA A 261 -3.47 -6.49 -37.07
C ALA A 261 -3.14 -5.60 -38.28
N PRO A 262 -2.10 -5.93 -39.08
CA PRO A 262 -1.82 -5.16 -40.29
C PRO A 262 -3.08 -5.17 -41.15
N SER A 263 -3.55 -4.00 -41.56
CA SER A 263 -4.65 -3.89 -42.51
C SER A 263 -4.28 -4.82 -43.66
N ARG A 264 -5.05 -5.90 -43.85
CA ARG A 264 -4.95 -6.68 -45.08
C ARG A 264 -5.26 -5.68 -46.17
N SER A 265 -4.20 -5.16 -46.78
CA SER A 265 -4.27 -4.38 -48.00
C SER A 265 -4.92 -5.33 -48.99
N ASP A 266 -6.16 -5.03 -49.36
CA ASP A 266 -6.82 -5.67 -50.49
C ASP A 266 -5.85 -5.57 -51.68
N LYS A 267 -5.32 -6.72 -52.07
CA LYS A 267 -4.73 -6.98 -53.37
C LYS A 267 -5.75 -7.79 -54.13
#